data_AF-A0A0B2VFQ2-F1
#
_entry.id   AF-A0A0B2VFQ2-F1
#
_cell.length_a   1.000
_cell.length_b   1.000
_cell.length_c   1.000
_cell.angle_alpha   90.00
_cell.angle_beta   90.00
_cell.angle_gamma   90.00
#
_symmetry.space_group_name_H-M   'P 1'
#
loop_
_entity.id
_entity.type
_entity.pdbx_description
1 polymer ?
#
loop_
_entity_poly.entity_id
_entity_poly.type
_entity_poly.pdbx_seq_one_letter_code
_entity_poly.pdbx_strand_id
1 'polypeptide(L)'
;MWRNFDRGLYQFLKNQVYLPLMGDLNGAYLGWRRFGAMVGAFVFVLAWHGTSSNYVCWVVLSGCELCIERIGYAIASTSAWSKMSMVIGRRNQRRLIAFAMLATVIPGIFGVFFFLGRDGFGKLVFKKVLMDGAIDVLHLRISLKNRSASAGLVFVHLIAVGYCFNQVCLQLDESINKEEHVRDAEKKTE
;
A
#
# COMPACT_ATOMS: atom_id res chain seq x y z
N MET A 1 -1.13 -0.42 -4.58
CA MET A 1 -0.62 -1.38 -5.57
C MET A 1 -1.74 -2.26 -6.10
N TRP A 2 -2.51 -2.94 -5.24
CA TRP A 2 -3.63 -3.82 -5.63
C TRP A 2 -4.55 -3.27 -6.74
N ARG A 3 -5.03 -2.03 -6.60
CA ARG A 3 -5.98 -1.38 -7.56
C ARG A 3 -5.43 -1.25 -8.99
N ASN A 4 -4.12 -1.14 -9.13
CA ASN A 4 -3.45 -0.85 -10.41
C ASN A 4 -2.74 -2.07 -11.00
N PHE A 5 -2.53 -3.12 -10.20
CA PHE A 5 -1.88 -4.35 -10.64
C PHE A 5 -2.70 -5.08 -11.71
N ASP A 6 -3.99 -5.27 -11.44
CA ASP A 6 -4.96 -5.77 -12.42
C ASP A 6 -6.21 -4.88 -12.39
N ARG A 7 -6.27 -3.95 -13.37
CA ARG A 7 -7.39 -3.01 -13.47
C ARG A 7 -8.69 -3.70 -13.85
N GLY A 8 -8.64 -4.77 -14.64
CA GLY A 8 -9.84 -5.49 -15.09
C GLY A 8 -10.49 -6.21 -13.92
N LEU A 9 -9.69 -6.99 -13.18
CA LEU A 9 -10.13 -7.67 -11.96
C LEU A 9 -10.61 -6.66 -10.91
N TYR A 10 -9.87 -5.58 -10.69
CA TYR A 10 -10.27 -4.55 -9.73
C TYR A 10 -11.65 -3.94 -10.08
N GLN A 11 -11.89 -3.58 -11.35
CA GLN A 11 -13.18 -3.03 -11.77
C GLN A 11 -14.31 -4.05 -11.63
N PHE A 12 -14.05 -5.31 -11.98
CA PHE A 12 -15.01 -6.39 -11.77
C PHE A 12 -15.37 -6.54 -10.30
N LEU A 13 -14.38 -6.70 -9.41
CA LEU A 13 -14.60 -6.84 -7.97
C LEU A 13 -15.31 -5.63 -7.39
N LYS A 14 -14.92 -4.42 -7.80
CA LYS A 14 -15.55 -3.18 -7.35
C LYS A 14 -17.04 -3.17 -7.70
N ASN A 15 -17.37 -3.41 -8.97
CA ASN A 15 -18.72 -3.18 -9.49
C ASN A 15 -19.66 -4.36 -9.23
N GLN A 16 -19.14 -5.59 -9.25
CA GLN A 16 -19.96 -6.81 -9.17
C GLN A 16 -19.96 -7.45 -7.78
N VAL A 17 -19.00 -7.12 -6.92
CA VAL A 17 -18.89 -7.74 -5.58
C VAL A 17 -18.96 -6.70 -4.47
N TYR A 18 -18.02 -5.76 -4.45
CA TYR A 18 -17.90 -4.78 -3.37
C TYR A 18 -19.10 -3.84 -3.27
N LEU A 19 -19.51 -3.18 -4.37
CA LEU A 19 -20.64 -2.25 -4.35
C LEU A 19 -21.97 -2.96 -4.00
N PRO A 20 -22.32 -4.12 -4.60
CA PRO A 20 -23.50 -4.87 -4.21
C PRO A 20 -23.50 -5.33 -2.74
N LEU A 21 -22.37 -5.84 -2.24
CA LEU A 21 -22.24 -6.27 -0.82
C LEU A 21 -22.30 -5.08 0.15
N MET A 22 -21.78 -3.93 -0.25
CA MET A 22 -21.86 -2.73 0.56
C MET A 22 -23.30 -2.27 0.72
N GLY A 23 -24.14 -2.38 -0.32
CA GLY A 23 -25.56 -1.98 -0.32
C GLY A 23 -25.78 -0.47 -0.13
N ASP A 24 -26.91 -0.08 0.48
CA ASP A 24 -27.22 1.33 0.80
C ASP A 24 -26.10 2.05 1.58
N LEU A 25 -25.81 3.29 1.19
CA LEU A 25 -24.71 4.12 1.66
C LEU A 25 -25.01 4.87 2.97
N ASN A 26 -26.22 4.72 3.51
CA ASN A 26 -26.68 5.46 4.69
C ASN A 26 -26.74 4.57 5.95
N GLY A 27 -26.52 5.19 7.12
CA GLY A 27 -26.73 4.58 8.43
C GLY A 27 -25.48 4.35 9.28
N ALA A 28 -25.69 4.05 10.57
CA ALA A 28 -24.65 3.92 11.59
C ALA A 28 -23.63 2.79 11.33
N TYR A 29 -24.01 1.77 10.54
CA TYR A 29 -23.18 0.58 10.28
C TYR A 29 -22.35 0.66 8.99
N LEU A 30 -22.27 1.82 8.35
CA LEU A 30 -21.58 2.00 7.07
C LEU A 30 -20.11 1.54 7.11
N GLY A 31 -19.40 1.83 8.20
CA GLY A 31 -17.99 1.42 8.37
C GLY A 31 -17.82 -0.10 8.36
N TRP A 32 -18.64 -0.81 9.14
CA TRP A 32 -18.64 -2.28 9.20
C TRP A 32 -19.06 -2.92 7.88
N ARG A 33 -20.03 -2.33 7.17
CA ARG A 33 -20.45 -2.80 5.84
C ARG A 33 -19.36 -2.63 4.80
N ARG A 34 -18.63 -1.50 4.81
CA ARG A 34 -17.46 -1.30 3.94
C ARG A 34 -16.37 -2.32 4.21
N PHE A 35 -16.08 -2.58 5.49
CA PHE A 35 -15.09 -3.59 5.86
C PHE A 35 -15.53 -5.00 5.44
N GLY A 36 -16.78 -5.37 5.72
CA GLY A 36 -17.36 -6.65 5.31
C GLY A 36 -17.37 -6.84 3.79
N ALA A 37 -17.72 -5.80 3.02
CA ALA A 37 -17.69 -5.83 1.56
C ALA A 37 -16.25 -5.97 1.01
N MET A 38 -15.28 -5.32 1.65
CA MET A 38 -13.85 -5.48 1.32
C MET A 38 -13.40 -6.93 1.57
N VAL A 39 -13.72 -7.50 2.74
CA VAL A 39 -13.44 -8.90 3.07
C VAL A 39 -14.12 -9.83 2.07
N GLY A 40 -15.39 -9.60 1.75
CA GLY A 40 -16.15 -10.39 0.78
C GLY A 40 -15.53 -10.38 -0.62
N ALA A 41 -15.04 -9.23 -1.10
CA ALA A 41 -14.32 -9.14 -2.36
C ALA A 41 -13.04 -10.00 -2.36
N PHE A 42 -12.29 -10.01 -1.26
CA PHE A 42 -11.10 -10.86 -1.13
C PHE A 42 -11.40 -12.35 -0.97
N VAL A 43 -12.49 -12.70 -0.27
CA VAL A 43 -12.98 -14.08 -0.19
C VAL A 43 -13.39 -14.57 -1.57
N PHE A 44 -14.06 -13.74 -2.38
CA PHE A 44 -14.38 -14.08 -3.77
C PHE A 44 -13.12 -14.38 -4.59
N VAL A 45 -12.07 -13.55 -4.44
CA VAL A 45 -10.77 -13.80 -5.10
C VAL A 45 -10.19 -15.16 -4.69
N LEU A 46 -10.23 -15.52 -3.40
CA LEU A 46 -9.76 -16.82 -2.94
C LEU A 46 -10.62 -17.98 -3.45
N ALA A 47 -11.94 -17.80 -3.55
CA ALA A 47 -12.82 -18.82 -4.12
C ALA A 47 -12.52 -19.07 -5.59
N TRP A 48 -12.14 -18.04 -6.34
CA TRP A 48 -11.77 -18.13 -7.76
C TRP A 48 -10.38 -18.73 -7.99
N HIS A 49 -9.36 -18.26 -7.26
CA HIS A 49 -7.97 -18.70 -7.44
C HIS A 49 -7.63 -19.97 -6.66
N GLY A 50 -8.47 -20.35 -5.70
CA GLY A 50 -8.20 -21.42 -4.75
C GLY A 50 -7.45 -20.94 -3.50
N THR A 51 -7.27 -21.86 -2.55
CA THR A 51 -6.76 -21.59 -1.20
C THR A 51 -5.29 -21.98 -1.01
N SER A 52 -4.51 -22.01 -2.09
CA SER A 52 -3.06 -22.24 -1.99
C SER A 52 -2.43 -21.17 -1.10
N SER A 53 -1.35 -21.52 -0.39
CA SER A 53 -0.69 -20.58 0.52
C SER A 53 -0.25 -19.29 -0.17
N ASN A 54 0.09 -19.35 -1.46
CA ASN A 54 0.46 -18.19 -2.26
C ASN A 54 -0.69 -17.19 -2.39
N TYR A 55 -1.87 -17.66 -2.81
CA TYR A 55 -3.04 -16.80 -3.00
C TYR A 55 -3.55 -16.25 -1.68
N VAL A 56 -3.52 -17.06 -0.61
CA VAL A 56 -3.84 -16.60 0.75
C VAL A 56 -2.90 -15.49 1.19
N CYS A 57 -1.58 -15.66 1.03
CA CYS A 57 -0.61 -14.62 1.38
C CYS A 57 -0.80 -13.35 0.55
N TRP A 58 -1.04 -13.48 -0.76
CA TRP A 58 -1.31 -12.34 -1.63
C TRP A 58 -2.54 -11.55 -1.20
N VAL A 59 -3.66 -12.23 -0.95
CA VAL A 59 -4.92 -11.61 -0.51
C VAL A 59 -4.77 -10.95 0.85
N VAL A 60 -4.09 -11.61 1.81
CA VAL A 60 -3.83 -11.04 3.14
C VAL A 60 -2.98 -9.78 3.04
N LEU A 61 -1.88 -9.80 2.28
CA LEU A 61 -1.02 -8.62 2.10
C LEU A 61 -1.77 -7.46 1.43
N SER A 62 -2.63 -7.78 0.47
CA SER A 62 -3.46 -6.79 -0.23
C SER A 62 -4.54 -6.19 0.66
N GLY A 63 -5.18 -7.02 1.50
CA GLY A 63 -6.12 -6.56 2.52
C GLY A 63 -5.44 -5.68 3.58
N CYS A 64 -4.25 -6.07 4.04
CA CYS A 64 -3.43 -5.28 4.95
C CYS A 64 -3.07 -3.92 4.34
N GLU A 65 -2.71 -3.86 3.04
CA GLU A 65 -2.44 -2.60 2.33
C GLU A 65 -3.63 -1.63 2.45
N LEU A 66 -4.85 -2.10 2.18
CA LEU A 66 -6.08 -1.31 2.27
C LEU A 66 -6.40 -0.87 3.71
N CYS A 67 -6.18 -1.74 4.69
CA CYS A 67 -6.37 -1.40 6.10
C CYS A 67 -5.40 -0.30 6.54
N ILE A 68 -4.12 -0.42 6.19
CA ILE A 68 -3.09 0.57 6.52
C ILE A 68 -3.40 1.92 5.86
N GLU A 69 -3.84 1.91 4.60
CA GLU A 69 -4.28 3.12 3.90
C GLU A 69 -5.44 3.80 4.63
N ARG A 70 -6.45 3.04 5.07
CA ARG A 70 -7.59 3.58 5.84
C ARG A 70 -7.18 4.14 7.19
N ILE A 71 -6.26 3.48 7.90
CA ILE A 71 -5.68 3.99 9.14
C ILE A 71 -4.93 5.29 8.86
N GLY A 72 -4.15 5.38 7.79
CA GLY A 72 -3.47 6.60 7.37
C GLY A 72 -4.44 7.77 7.17
N TYR A 73 -5.56 7.55 6.47
CA TYR A 73 -6.62 8.56 6.33
C TYR A 73 -7.25 8.96 7.66
N ALA A 74 -7.50 7.99 8.54
CA ALA A 74 -8.06 8.26 9.87
C ALA A 74 -7.09 9.06 10.76
N ILE A 75 -5.79 8.80 10.68
CA ILE A 75 -4.76 9.59 11.38
C ILE A 75 -4.73 11.01 10.81
N ALA A 76 -4.73 11.14 9.48
CA ALA A 76 -4.66 12.43 8.80
C ALA A 76 -5.86 13.35 9.11
N SER A 77 -7.02 12.80 9.46
CA SER A 77 -8.21 13.57 9.84
C SER A 77 -8.24 14.00 11.31
N THR A 78 -7.27 13.58 12.14
CA THR A 78 -7.21 13.97 13.55
C THR A 78 -6.69 15.39 13.76
N SER A 79 -7.18 16.07 14.80
CA SER A 79 -6.64 17.36 15.23
C SER A 79 -5.18 17.28 15.71
N ALA A 80 -4.77 16.11 16.22
CA ALA A 80 -3.39 15.86 16.63
C ALA A 80 -2.44 15.91 15.43
N TRP A 81 -2.82 15.26 14.32
CA TRP A 81 -2.06 15.33 13.07
C TRP A 81 -1.96 16.77 12.56
N SER A 82 -3.06 17.53 12.57
CA SER A 82 -3.06 18.95 12.16
C SER A 82 -2.13 19.82 13.01
N LYS A 83 -2.13 19.65 14.34
CA LYS A 83 -1.20 20.38 15.22
C LYS A 83 0.25 19.99 14.95
N MET A 84 0.52 18.69 14.82
CA MET A 84 1.86 18.18 14.56
C MET A 84 2.39 18.67 13.20
N SER A 85 1.56 18.66 12.16
CA SER A 85 1.96 19.09 10.81
C SER A 85 2.36 20.57 10.76
N MET A 86 1.72 21.41 11.58
CA MET A 86 2.13 22.81 11.75
C MET A 86 3.49 22.96 12.42
N VAL A 87 3.82 22.13 13.43
CA VAL A 87 5.10 22.17 14.15
C VAL A 87 6.26 21.68 13.28
N ILE A 88 6.10 20.55 12.58
CA ILE A 88 7.19 19.95 11.79
C ILE A 88 7.39 20.65 10.43
N GLY A 89 6.38 21.38 9.97
CA GLY A 89 6.36 22.07 8.68
C GLY A 89 6.13 21.12 7.49
N ARG A 90 5.74 21.70 6.35
CA ARG A 90 5.35 20.96 5.13
C ARG A 90 6.41 19.98 4.63
N ARG A 91 7.69 20.39 4.66
CA ARG A 91 8.79 19.55 4.15
C ARG A 91 8.98 18.28 4.98
N ASN A 92 8.93 18.38 6.31
CA ASN A 92 9.10 17.21 7.18
C ASN A 92 7.82 16.38 7.25
N GLN A 93 6.64 17.00 7.14
CA GLN A 93 5.39 16.29 6.96
C GLN A 93 5.45 15.37 5.73
N ARG A 94 5.89 15.89 4.58
CA ARG A 94 6.05 15.08 3.37
C ARG A 94 7.04 13.93 3.54
N ARG A 95 8.17 14.16 4.21
CA ARG A 95 9.15 13.10 4.54
C ARG A 95 8.54 12.00 5.42
N LEU A 96 7.78 12.39 6.44
CA LEU A 96 7.11 11.46 7.35
C LEU A 96 6.06 10.62 6.62
N ILE A 97 5.21 11.26 5.79
CA ILE A 97 4.21 10.55 4.99
C ILE A 97 4.91 9.59 4.01
N ALA A 98 5.93 10.04 3.28
CA ALA A 98 6.66 9.20 2.34
C ALA A 98 7.28 7.97 3.01
N PHE A 99 7.79 8.13 4.23
CA PHE A 99 8.29 7.01 5.02
C PHE A 99 7.16 6.09 5.49
N ALA A 100 6.05 6.63 6.00
CA ALA A 100 4.89 5.84 6.42
C ALA A 100 4.28 5.03 5.27
N MET A 101 4.28 5.56 4.05
CA MET A 101 3.82 4.87 2.83
C MET A 101 4.67 3.63 2.49
N LEU A 102 5.86 3.43 3.08
CA LEU A 102 6.58 2.15 2.95
C LEU A 102 5.75 0.98 3.49
N ALA A 103 4.92 1.23 4.51
CA ALA A 103 4.04 0.23 5.09
C ALA A 103 2.95 -0.25 4.13
N THR A 104 2.66 0.48 3.05
CA THR A 104 1.74 0.04 1.98
C THR A 104 2.49 -0.50 0.76
N VAL A 105 3.58 0.15 0.36
CA VAL A 105 4.38 -0.27 -0.80
C VAL A 105 5.00 -1.65 -0.61
N ILE A 106 5.60 -1.92 0.55
CA ILE A 106 6.31 -3.18 0.80
C ILE A 106 5.34 -4.37 0.73
N PRO A 107 4.20 -4.40 1.46
CA PRO A 107 3.21 -5.47 1.30
C PRO A 107 2.70 -5.61 -0.12
N GLY A 108 2.51 -4.51 -0.86
CA GLY A 108 2.09 -4.55 -2.26
C GLY A 108 3.09 -5.30 -3.17
N ILE A 109 4.39 -4.99 -3.04
CA ILE A 109 5.46 -5.65 -3.81
C ILE A 109 5.50 -7.16 -3.49
N PHE A 110 5.49 -7.51 -2.20
CA PHE A 110 5.52 -8.91 -1.79
C PHE A 110 4.24 -9.65 -2.19
N GLY A 111 3.08 -8.99 -2.13
CA GLY A 111 1.83 -9.54 -2.62
C GLY A 111 1.93 -9.99 -4.08
N VAL A 112 2.57 -9.19 -4.94
CA VAL A 112 2.80 -9.58 -6.35
C VAL A 112 3.76 -10.75 -6.48
N PHE A 113 4.82 -10.84 -5.67
CA PHE A 113 5.70 -12.01 -5.67
C PHE A 113 4.98 -13.30 -5.25
N PHE A 114 4.04 -13.22 -4.29
CA PHE A 114 3.21 -14.36 -3.93
C PHE A 114 2.21 -14.72 -5.04
N PHE A 115 1.66 -13.74 -5.76
CA PHE A 115 0.69 -14.01 -6.82
C PHE A 115 1.30 -14.58 -8.11
N LEU A 116 2.39 -13.96 -8.60
CA LEU A 116 3.04 -14.33 -9.87
C LEU A 116 4.14 -15.38 -9.72
N GLY A 117 4.65 -15.57 -8.51
CA GLY A 117 5.72 -16.51 -8.24
C GLY A 117 5.25 -17.96 -8.34
N ARG A 118 6.20 -18.87 -8.62
CA ARG A 118 5.98 -20.30 -8.44
C ARG A 118 5.84 -20.63 -6.94
N ASP A 119 5.27 -21.78 -6.64
CA ASP A 119 5.12 -22.26 -5.27
C ASP A 119 6.41 -22.13 -4.45
N GLY A 120 6.29 -21.47 -3.30
CA GLY A 120 7.41 -21.23 -2.38
C GLY A 120 8.34 -20.07 -2.76
N PHE A 121 8.29 -19.54 -3.99
CA PHE A 121 9.15 -18.43 -4.40
C PHE A 121 8.85 -17.15 -3.61
N GLY A 122 7.58 -16.75 -3.51
CA GLY A 122 7.16 -15.58 -2.72
C GLY A 122 7.61 -15.68 -1.25
N LYS A 123 7.47 -16.88 -0.65
CA LYS A 123 7.91 -17.16 0.72
C LYS A 123 9.43 -17.05 0.88
N LEU A 124 10.20 -17.56 -0.10
CA LEU A 124 11.65 -17.48 -0.10
C LEU A 124 12.11 -16.01 -0.17
N VAL A 125 11.57 -15.24 -1.12
CA VAL A 125 11.92 -13.82 -1.29
C VAL A 125 11.52 -13.02 -0.06
N PHE A 126 10.32 -13.25 0.50
CA PHE A 126 9.88 -12.62 1.75
C PHE A 126 10.83 -12.90 2.91
N LYS A 127 11.19 -14.17 3.13
CA LYS A 127 12.12 -14.55 4.20
C LYS A 127 13.50 -13.91 3.99
N LYS A 128 14.07 -14.00 2.78
CA LYS A 128 15.43 -13.55 2.50
C LYS A 128 15.58 -12.03 2.49
N VAL A 129 14.61 -11.32 1.92
CA VAL A 129 14.70 -9.87 1.75
C VAL A 129 14.14 -9.13 2.94
N LEU A 130 12.98 -9.55 3.47
CA LEU A 130 12.31 -8.83 4.54
C LEU A 130 12.78 -9.30 5.92
N MET A 131 12.69 -10.60 6.23
CA MET A 131 13.01 -11.10 7.57
C MET A 131 14.52 -11.13 7.83
N ASP A 132 15.27 -11.91 7.04
CA ASP A 132 16.72 -12.03 7.16
C ASP A 132 17.37 -10.64 6.98
N GLY A 133 16.88 -9.86 6.02
CA GLY A 133 17.36 -8.49 5.76
C GLY A 133 17.13 -7.52 6.92
N ALA A 134 15.93 -7.50 7.53
CA ALA A 134 15.67 -6.65 8.69
C ALA A 134 16.52 -7.05 9.91
N ILE A 135 16.70 -8.35 10.13
CA ILE A 135 17.57 -8.90 11.19
C ILE A 135 19.03 -8.49 10.95
N ASP A 136 19.52 -8.61 9.73
CA ASP A 136 20.88 -8.21 9.37
C ASP A 136 21.10 -6.70 9.56
N VAL A 137 20.13 -5.85 9.22
CA VAL A 137 20.20 -4.40 9.51
C VAL A 137 20.26 -4.13 11.01
N LEU A 138 19.45 -4.83 11.81
CA LEU A 138 19.46 -4.68 13.27
C LEU A 138 20.82 -5.07 13.87
N HIS A 139 21.49 -6.07 13.31
CA HIS A 139 22.84 -6.47 13.68
C HIS A 139 23.95 -5.68 12.98
N LEU A 140 23.62 -4.59 12.26
CA LEU A 140 24.56 -3.76 11.50
C LEU A 140 25.39 -4.54 10.47
N ARG A 141 24.86 -5.66 9.96
CA ARG A 141 25.47 -6.51 8.92
C ARG A 141 25.15 -5.99 7.53
N ILE A 142 25.53 -4.75 7.26
CA ILE A 142 25.36 -4.10 5.97
C ILE A 142 26.71 -4.12 5.26
N SER A 143 26.96 -5.20 4.52
CA SER A 143 28.22 -5.39 3.78
C SER A 143 27.98 -5.73 2.31
N LEU A 144 28.90 -5.29 1.47
CA LEU A 144 29.04 -5.69 0.08
C LEU A 144 30.36 -6.46 -0.03
N LYS A 145 30.32 -7.79 -0.04
CA LYS A 145 31.53 -8.62 -0.12
C LYS A 145 31.52 -9.42 -1.42
N ASN A 146 32.60 -9.33 -2.20
CA ASN A 146 32.80 -10.05 -3.46
C ASN A 146 31.60 -10.00 -4.42
N ARG A 147 31.04 -8.80 -4.67
CA ARG A 147 29.85 -8.55 -5.51
C ARG A 147 28.54 -9.22 -5.04
N SER A 148 28.53 -9.88 -3.88
CA SER A 148 27.29 -10.35 -3.25
C SER A 148 26.84 -9.34 -2.19
N ALA A 149 25.64 -8.80 -2.36
CA ALA A 149 25.02 -7.93 -1.38
C ALA A 149 24.51 -8.77 -0.20
N SER A 150 24.83 -8.35 1.02
CA SER A 150 24.18 -8.89 2.23
C SER A 150 22.66 -8.66 2.18
N ALA A 151 21.89 -9.52 2.86
CA ALA A 151 20.45 -9.35 2.95
C ALA A 151 20.08 -8.00 3.59
N GLY A 152 20.87 -7.55 4.57
CA GLY A 152 20.73 -6.21 5.16
C GLY A 152 20.91 -5.07 4.15
N LEU A 153 21.90 -5.15 3.25
CA LEU A 153 22.08 -4.15 2.21
C LEU A 153 20.90 -4.13 1.21
N VAL A 154 20.39 -5.31 0.84
CA VAL A 154 19.21 -5.42 -0.05
C VAL A 154 17.97 -4.82 0.62
N PHE A 155 17.79 -5.05 1.92
CA PHE A 155 16.68 -4.46 2.68
C PHE A 155 16.80 -2.93 2.77
N VAL A 156 17.98 -2.39 3.09
CA VAL A 156 18.22 -0.93 3.09
C VAL A 156 17.96 -0.35 1.70
N HIS A 157 18.38 -1.04 0.65
CA HIS A 157 18.12 -0.61 -0.72
C HIS A 157 16.61 -0.59 -1.04
N LEU A 158 15.87 -1.62 -0.62
CA LEU A 158 14.41 -1.67 -0.77
C LEU A 158 13.74 -0.48 -0.06
N ILE A 159 14.15 -0.17 1.17
CA ILE A 159 13.64 0.98 1.92
C ILE A 159 13.97 2.30 1.23
N ALA A 160 15.22 2.47 0.77
CA ALA A 160 15.67 3.69 0.11
C ALA A 160 14.93 3.93 -1.23
N VAL A 161 14.82 2.90 -2.07
CA VAL A 161 14.10 3.00 -3.35
C VAL A 161 12.61 3.20 -3.11
N GLY A 162 12.02 2.47 -2.16
CA GLY A 162 10.61 2.66 -1.80
C GLY A 162 10.30 4.06 -1.30
N TYR A 163 11.21 4.65 -0.51
CA TYR A 163 11.08 6.02 -0.04
C TYR A 163 11.17 7.04 -1.19
N CYS A 164 12.13 6.87 -2.09
CA CYS A 164 12.24 7.70 -3.29
C CYS A 164 11.00 7.59 -4.18
N PHE A 165 10.50 6.37 -4.39
CA PHE A 165 9.25 6.13 -5.11
C PHE A 165 8.07 6.89 -4.47
N ASN A 166 7.89 6.78 -3.15
CA ASN A 166 6.84 7.49 -2.43
C ASN A 166 6.97 9.01 -2.55
N GLN A 167 8.20 9.54 -2.52
CA GLN A 167 8.44 10.96 -2.72
C GLN A 167 8.02 11.45 -4.11
N VAL A 168 8.25 10.64 -5.14
CA VAL A 168 7.80 10.93 -6.51
C VAL A 168 6.28 10.86 -6.59
N CYS A 169 5.65 9.84 -6.00
CA CYS A 169 4.19 9.72 -5.97
C CYS A 169 3.52 10.92 -5.30
N LEU A 170 4.04 11.38 -4.15
CA LEU A 170 3.52 12.57 -3.47
C LEU A 170 3.70 13.83 -4.30
N GLN A 171 4.81 13.98 -5.02
CA GLN A 171 5.01 15.12 -5.92
C GLN A 171 4.02 15.12 -7.08
N LEU A 172 3.82 13.94 -7.67
CA LEU A 172 2.90 13.78 -8.78
C LEU A 172 1.47 14.10 -8.34
N ASP A 173 1.06 13.61 -7.17
CA ASP A 173 -0.25 13.90 -6.58
C ASP A 173 -0.44 15.40 -6.31
N GLU A 174 0.57 16.08 -5.74
CA GLU A 174 0.56 17.54 -5.55
C GLU A 174 0.42 18.29 -6.88
N SER A 175 1.10 17.85 -7.94
CA SER A 175 1.01 18.49 -9.27
C SER A 175 -0.36 18.31 -9.93
N ILE A 176 -0.93 17.11 -9.89
CA ILE A 176 -2.23 16.79 -10.49
C ILE A 176 -3.33 17.59 -9.79
N ASN A 177 -3.34 17.60 -8.45
CA ASN A 177 -4.33 18.36 -7.68
C ASN A 177 -4.25 19.86 -7.95
N LYS A 178 -3.04 20.40 -8.15
CA LYS A 178 -2.85 21.81 -8.51
C LYS A 178 -3.42 22.12 -9.89
N GLU A 179 -3.21 21.26 -10.88
CA GLU A 179 -3.78 21.42 -12.22
C GLU A 179 -5.31 21.33 -12.22
N GLU A 180 -5.90 20.42 -11.46
CA GLU A 180 -7.35 20.32 -11.29
C GLU A 180 -7.95 21.61 -10.72
N HIS A 181 -7.33 22.18 -9.69
CA HIS A 181 -7.78 23.46 -9.11
C HIS A 181 -7.72 24.63 -10.09
N VAL A 182 -6.71 24.68 -10.97
CA VAL A 182 -6.61 25.72 -12.01
C VAL A 182 -7.74 25.56 -13.03
N ARG A 183 -7.94 24.34 -13.55
CA ARG A 183 -9.02 24.05 -14.50
C ARG A 183 -10.41 24.37 -13.94
N ASP A 184 -10.65 24.05 -12.67
CA ASP A 184 -11.93 24.32 -12.02
C ASP A 184 -12.17 25.81 -11.75
N ALA A 185 -11.09 26.59 -11.56
CA ALA A 185 -11.19 28.04 -11.44
C ALA A 185 -11.53 28.70 -12.78
N GLU A 186 -10.90 28.26 -13.87
CA GLU A 186 -11.17 28.74 -15.24
C GLU A 186 -12.63 28.49 -15.65
N LYS A 187 -13.18 27.29 -15.35
CA LYS A 187 -14.59 26.96 -15.61
C LYS A 187 -15.62 27.78 -14.82
N LYS A 188 -15.22 28.43 -13.73
CA LYS A 188 -16.11 29.29 -12.93
C LYS A 188 -16.10 30.76 -13.37
N THR A 189 -15.13 31.12 -14.20
CA THR A 189 -14.98 32.47 -14.76
C THR A 189 -15.58 32.62 -16.16
N GLU A 190 -16.01 31.51 -16.77
CA GLU A 190 -16.84 31.45 -17.99
C GLU A 190 -18.33 31.33 -17.63
#